data_AF-A0AAU2NTX8-F1
#
_entry.id   AF-A0AAU2NTX8-F1
#
_cell.length_a   1.000
_cell.length_b   1.000
_cell.length_c   1.000
_cell.angle_alpha   90.00
_cell.angle_beta   90.00
_cell.angle_gamma   90.00
#
_symmetry.space_group_name_H-M   'P 1'
#
loop_
_entity.id
_entity.type
_entity.pdbx_description
1 polymer ?
#
loop_
_entity_poly.entity_id
_entity_poly.type
_entity_poly.pdbx_seq_one_letter_code
_entity_poly.pdbx_strand_id
1 'polypeptide(L)'
;MGFTLAKPEQLKDHPSVAPTLIAFYDTIFEAALPGIDTGHFIHSPHHVLNDLAEYGLVPVADHVIGIVFGSDGGGNLLAVDPSGAIHRSTSASWSGDFDAVATNLVDFLEQLQRNINDFAGARLPKHR
;
A
#
# COMPACT_ATOMS: atom_id res chain seq x y z
N MET A 1 17.57 22.34 -11.41
CA MET A 1 16.75 21.28 -12.03
C MET A 1 15.35 21.44 -11.47
N GLY A 2 14.36 21.69 -12.33
CA GLY A 2 12.98 21.92 -11.87
C GLY A 2 12.33 20.60 -11.50
N PHE A 3 11.87 20.47 -10.25
CA PHE A 3 10.96 19.40 -9.87
C PHE A 3 9.62 19.70 -10.54
N THR A 4 9.35 19.04 -11.67
CA THR A 4 7.98 18.97 -12.16
C THR A 4 7.20 18.21 -11.09
N LEU A 5 6.29 18.91 -10.39
CA LEU A 5 5.35 18.26 -9.50
C LEU A 5 4.57 17.24 -10.34
N ALA A 6 4.82 15.95 -10.08
CA ALA A 6 4.10 14.90 -10.75
C ALA A 6 2.60 15.08 -10.45
N LYS A 7 1.78 15.13 -11.49
CA LYS A 7 0.34 15.30 -11.35
C LYS A 7 -0.28 13.94 -11.04
N PRO A 8 -1.26 13.84 -10.12
CA PRO A 8 -1.93 12.57 -9.80
C PRO A 8 -2.50 11.85 -11.03
N GLU A 9 -2.93 12.63 -12.03
CA GLU A 9 -3.38 12.17 -13.35
C GLU A 9 -2.39 11.20 -14.02
N GLN A 10 -1.08 11.40 -13.82
CA GLN A 10 -0.04 10.57 -14.42
C GLN A 10 -0.03 9.14 -13.87
N LEU A 11 -0.51 8.96 -12.64
CA LEU A 11 -0.63 7.62 -12.05
C LEU A 11 -1.79 6.86 -12.70
N LYS A 12 -2.88 7.55 -13.06
CA LYS A 12 -4.07 6.95 -13.72
C LYS A 12 -3.75 6.39 -15.10
N ASP A 13 -2.84 7.03 -15.81
CA ASP A 13 -2.41 6.64 -17.15
C ASP A 13 -1.30 5.56 -17.14
N HIS A 14 -0.78 5.19 -15.97
CA HIS A 14 0.32 4.23 -15.88
C HIS A 14 -0.19 2.80 -16.13
N PRO A 15 0.35 2.05 -17.11
CA PRO A 15 -0.21 0.77 -17.54
C PRO A 15 -0.16 -0.33 -16.47
N SER A 16 0.70 -0.16 -15.46
CA SER A 16 0.83 -1.09 -14.34
C SER A 16 0.04 -0.68 -13.09
N VAL A 17 -0.72 0.43 -13.14
CA VAL A 17 -1.53 0.84 -11.99
C VAL A 17 -2.77 -0.04 -11.87
N ALA A 18 -3.04 -0.52 -10.67
CA ALA A 18 -4.29 -1.22 -10.40
C ALA A 18 -5.47 -0.22 -10.36
N PRO A 19 -6.59 -0.50 -11.05
CA PRO A 19 -7.79 0.34 -10.97
C PRO A 19 -8.30 0.54 -9.54
N THR A 20 -8.11 -0.44 -8.66
CA THR A 20 -8.49 -0.36 -7.25
C THR A 20 -7.67 0.67 -6.47
N LEU A 21 -6.38 0.84 -6.80
CA LEU A 21 -5.54 1.87 -6.20
C LEU A 21 -5.98 3.27 -6.66
N ILE A 22 -6.35 3.43 -7.94
CA ILE A 22 -6.92 4.68 -8.45
C ILE A 22 -8.25 5.02 -7.76
N ALA A 23 -9.15 4.04 -7.63
CA ALA A 23 -10.43 4.23 -6.95
C ALA A 23 -10.24 4.60 -5.46
N PHE A 24 -9.22 4.04 -4.80
CA PHE A 24 -8.83 4.46 -3.47
C PHE A 24 -8.43 5.94 -3.46
N TYR A 25 -7.53 6.37 -4.35
CA TYR A 25 -7.07 7.77 -4.39
C TYR A 25 -8.14 8.79 -4.76
N ASP A 26 -9.17 8.38 -5.51
CA ASP A 26 -10.34 9.22 -5.78
C ASP A 26 -11.23 9.41 -4.54
N THR A 27 -11.10 8.53 -3.52
CA THR A 27 -11.89 8.59 -2.28
C THR A 27 -11.07 9.09 -1.08
N ILE A 28 -9.83 8.61 -0.95
CA ILE A 28 -8.91 8.83 0.16
C ILE A 28 -7.52 9.11 -0.45
N PHE A 29 -7.03 10.33 -0.28
CA PHE A 29 -5.75 10.74 -0.88
C PHE A 29 -4.54 10.03 -0.25
N GLU A 30 -4.55 9.85 1.06
CA GLU A 30 -3.52 9.12 1.82
C GLU A 30 -4.13 8.59 3.13
N ALA A 31 -3.52 7.57 3.71
CA ALA A 31 -3.94 7.05 5.02
C ALA A 31 -2.72 6.75 5.89
N ALA A 32 -2.76 7.21 7.14
CA ALA A 32 -1.75 6.90 8.14
C ALA A 32 -2.44 6.26 9.36
N LEU A 33 -2.06 5.02 9.66
CA LEU A 33 -2.57 4.20 10.75
C LEU A 33 -1.39 3.79 11.66
N PRO A 34 -0.76 4.74 12.37
CA PRO A 34 0.45 4.47 13.16
C PRO A 34 0.22 3.55 14.36
N GLY A 35 -1.03 3.31 14.76
CA GLY A 35 -1.39 2.48 15.92
C GLY A 35 -1.72 1.01 15.62
N ILE A 36 -1.58 0.57 14.36
CA ILE A 36 -1.85 -0.81 13.95
C ILE A 36 -0.53 -1.51 13.66
N ASP A 37 -0.14 -2.46 14.51
CA ASP A 37 1.15 -3.16 14.48
C ASP A 37 2.34 -2.18 14.59
N THR A 38 3.31 -2.20 13.67
CA THR A 38 4.39 -1.20 13.55
C THR A 38 3.96 0.10 12.87
N GLY A 39 2.71 0.17 12.42
CA GLY A 39 2.12 1.26 11.64
C GLY A 39 1.58 0.74 10.30
N HIS A 40 0.73 1.50 9.62
CA HIS A 40 0.38 1.23 8.21
C HIS A 40 0.18 2.57 7.52
N PHE A 41 0.86 2.76 6.39
CA PHE A 41 0.89 4.02 5.66
C PHE A 41 0.57 3.74 4.19
N ILE A 42 -0.51 4.32 3.69
CA ILE A 42 -0.79 4.44 2.26
C ILE A 42 -0.35 5.84 1.84
N HIS A 43 0.67 5.91 1.01
CA HIS A 43 1.27 7.17 0.59
C HIS A 43 0.40 7.89 -0.43
N SER A 44 0.51 9.22 -0.47
CA SER A 44 -0.18 10.03 -1.47
C SER A 44 0.25 9.67 -2.90
N PRO A 45 -0.61 9.91 -3.91
CA PRO A 45 -0.26 9.69 -5.32
C PRO A 45 1.04 10.37 -5.75
N HIS A 46 1.32 11.56 -5.19
CA HIS A 46 2.54 12.31 -5.50
C HIS A 46 3.79 11.60 -4.99
N HIS A 47 3.71 11.04 -3.78
CA HIS A 47 4.80 10.26 -3.20
C HIS A 47 5.01 8.99 -4.01
N VAL A 48 3.93 8.26 -4.33
CA VAL A 48 4.01 7.05 -5.17
C VAL A 48 4.61 7.34 -6.55
N LEU A 49 4.26 8.46 -7.18
CA LEU A 49 4.86 8.86 -8.46
C LEU A 49 6.35 9.20 -8.33
N ASN A 50 6.76 9.85 -7.23
CA ASN A 50 8.17 10.13 -6.99
C ASN A 50 8.95 8.83 -6.76
N ASP A 51 8.41 7.93 -5.94
CA ASP A 51 9.01 6.63 -5.68
C ASP A 51 9.11 5.79 -6.96
N LEU A 52 8.08 5.80 -7.80
CA LEU A 52 8.08 5.14 -9.09
C LEU A 52 9.14 5.73 -10.03
N ALA A 53 9.36 7.04 -10.00
CA ALA A 53 10.40 7.69 -10.80
C ALA A 53 11.82 7.41 -10.29
N GLU A 54 11.99 7.22 -8.98
CA GLU A 54 13.29 6.98 -8.34
C GLU A 54 13.68 5.50 -8.37
N TYR A 55 12.77 4.61 -7.99
CA TYR A 55 13.04 3.18 -7.77
C TYR A 55 12.42 2.28 -8.84
N GLY A 56 11.41 2.76 -9.56
CA GLY A 56 10.72 1.97 -10.59
C GLY A 56 9.72 0.96 -10.03
N LEU A 57 9.31 0.04 -10.89
CA LEU A 57 8.43 -1.07 -10.55
C LEU A 57 9.23 -2.17 -9.83
N VAL A 58 8.60 -2.84 -8.87
CA VAL A 58 9.22 -3.93 -8.11
C VAL A 58 8.71 -5.29 -8.57
N PRO A 59 9.55 -6.32 -8.69
CA PRO A 59 9.07 -7.69 -8.89
C PRO A 59 8.36 -8.16 -7.62
N VAL A 60 7.11 -8.59 -7.75
CA VAL A 60 6.30 -9.07 -6.61
C VAL A 60 5.99 -10.56 -6.67
N ALA A 61 6.05 -11.15 -7.87
CA ALA A 61 5.97 -12.59 -8.10
C ALA A 61 6.66 -12.93 -9.42
N ASP A 62 6.73 -14.22 -9.76
CA ASP A 62 7.32 -14.67 -11.03
C ASP A 62 6.60 -14.02 -12.22
N HIS A 63 7.35 -13.27 -13.02
CA HIS A 63 6.85 -12.47 -14.15
C HIS A 63 5.78 -11.41 -13.81
N VAL A 64 5.61 -11.04 -12.54
CA VAL A 64 4.67 -9.99 -12.10
C VAL A 64 5.43 -8.84 -11.46
N ILE A 65 5.17 -7.62 -11.94
CA ILE A 65 5.73 -6.38 -11.41
C ILE A 65 4.62 -5.54 -10.78
N GLY A 66 4.91 -4.85 -9.69
CA GLY A 66 3.97 -4.01 -8.95
C GLY A 66 4.50 -2.60 -8.68
N ILE A 67 3.60 -1.75 -8.20
CA ILE A 67 3.88 -0.40 -7.75
C ILE A 67 3.88 -0.39 -6.22
N VAL A 68 4.96 0.08 -5.60
CA VAL A 68 4.99 0.34 -4.16
C VAL A 68 4.12 1.57 -3.89
N PHE A 69 3.16 1.42 -2.97
CA PHE A 69 2.18 2.45 -2.64
C PHE A 69 2.14 2.81 -1.15
N GLY A 70 2.91 2.12 -0.33
CA GLY A 70 2.85 2.26 1.12
C GLY A 70 3.92 1.50 1.87
N SER A 71 3.83 1.58 3.20
CA SER A 71 4.70 0.86 4.13
C SER A 71 3.92 0.43 5.38
N ASP A 72 4.39 -0.60 6.05
CA ASP A 72 3.86 -1.11 7.32
C ASP A 72 4.46 -0.45 8.57
N GLY A 73 5.12 0.71 8.42
CA GLY A 73 5.74 1.45 9.54
C GLY A 73 6.96 0.78 10.19
N GLY A 74 7.17 -0.52 10.00
CA GLY A 74 8.38 -1.26 10.35
C GLY A 74 9.46 -1.16 9.28
N GLY A 75 9.14 -0.53 8.16
CA GLY A 75 10.02 -0.30 7.02
C GLY A 75 9.81 -1.29 5.87
N ASN A 76 8.95 -2.30 6.03
CA ASN A 76 8.56 -3.13 4.90
C ASN A 76 7.62 -2.33 3.99
N LEU A 77 7.70 -2.66 2.71
CA LEU A 77 7.00 -1.98 1.63
C LEU A 77 5.71 -2.73 1.31
N LEU A 78 4.69 -1.99 0.93
CA LEU A 78 3.44 -2.52 0.38
C LEU A 78 3.40 -2.20 -1.11
N ALA A 79 3.24 -3.24 -1.94
CA ALA A 79 3.15 -3.13 -3.39
C ALA A 79 1.81 -3.67 -3.88
N VAL A 80 1.29 -3.09 -4.96
CA VAL A 80 0.11 -3.56 -5.66
C VAL A 80 0.48 -3.99 -7.07
N ASP A 81 0.02 -5.16 -7.48
CA ASP A 81 0.19 -5.63 -8.86
C ASP A 81 -0.96 -5.18 -9.79
N PRO A 82 -0.84 -5.34 -11.12
CA PRO A 82 -1.88 -4.91 -12.06
C PRO A 82 -3.24 -5.59 -11.87
N SER A 83 -3.28 -6.77 -11.23
CA SER A 83 -4.54 -7.45 -10.88
C SER A 83 -5.22 -6.82 -9.65
N GLY A 84 -4.48 -6.02 -8.90
CA GLY A 84 -4.91 -5.36 -7.68
C GLY A 84 -4.51 -6.09 -6.40
N ALA A 85 -3.83 -7.24 -6.49
CA ALA A 85 -3.39 -7.96 -5.30
C ALA A 85 -2.28 -7.19 -4.57
N ILE A 86 -2.30 -7.29 -3.24
CA ILE A 86 -1.40 -6.57 -2.35
C ILE A 86 -0.31 -7.52 -1.87
N HIS A 87 0.91 -7.04 -1.97
CA HIS A 87 2.12 -7.75 -1.60
C HIS A 87 2.88 -6.93 -0.55
N ARG A 88 3.51 -7.62 0.40
CA ARG A 88 4.38 -7.00 1.42
C ARG A 88 5.79 -7.51 1.23
N SER A 89 6.77 -6.63 1.25
CA SER A 89 8.17 -7.05 1.17
C SER A 89 8.53 -7.90 2.40
N THR A 90 9.40 -8.89 2.24
CA THR A 90 9.88 -9.76 3.32
C THR A 90 10.92 -9.07 4.22
N SER A 91 11.50 -7.97 3.73
CA SER A 91 12.45 -7.13 4.43
C SER A 91 12.22 -5.66 4.13
N ALA A 92 12.79 -4.76 4.94
CA ALA A 92 12.76 -3.32 4.72
C ALA A 92 13.70 -2.87 3.57
N SER A 93 13.45 -3.38 2.37
CA SER A 93 14.25 -3.15 1.17
C SER A 93 13.40 -3.14 -0.08
N TRP A 94 13.71 -2.22 -0.99
CA TRP A 94 13.13 -2.13 -2.34
C TRP A 94 13.51 -3.31 -3.25
N SER A 95 14.66 -3.93 -3.00
CA SER A 95 15.16 -5.06 -3.78
C SER A 95 14.89 -6.41 -3.11
N GLY A 96 14.08 -6.44 -2.06
CA GLY A 96 13.72 -7.66 -1.34
C GLY A 96 12.63 -8.45 -2.06
N ASP A 97 12.44 -9.69 -1.62
CA ASP A 97 11.30 -10.50 -2.05
C ASP A 97 9.99 -9.94 -1.47
N PHE A 98 8.87 -10.32 -2.07
CA PHE A 98 7.53 -9.94 -1.64
C PHE A 98 6.65 -11.17 -1.46
N ASP A 99 5.81 -11.13 -0.43
CA ASP A 99 4.77 -12.13 -0.18
C ASP A 99 3.38 -11.52 -0.44
N ALA A 100 2.49 -12.29 -1.06
CA ALA A 100 1.10 -11.91 -1.21
C ALA A 100 0.39 -11.87 0.16
N VAL A 101 -0.26 -10.75 0.48
CA VAL A 101 -0.95 -10.54 1.77
C VAL A 101 -2.44 -10.27 1.62
N ALA A 102 -2.90 -9.85 0.45
CA ALA A 102 -4.32 -9.72 0.15
C ALA A 102 -4.59 -9.86 -1.35
N THR A 103 -5.78 -10.37 -1.68
CA THR A 103 -6.25 -10.52 -3.06
C THR A 103 -6.64 -9.20 -3.71
N ASN A 104 -6.99 -8.18 -2.92
CA ASN A 104 -7.15 -6.80 -3.39
C ASN A 104 -7.02 -5.79 -2.24
N LEU A 105 -7.01 -4.49 -2.58
CA LEU A 105 -6.91 -3.40 -1.61
C LEU A 105 -8.10 -3.34 -0.63
N VAL A 106 -9.31 -3.71 -1.06
CA VAL A 106 -10.49 -3.73 -0.17
C VAL A 106 -10.29 -4.81 0.89
N ASP A 107 -9.92 -6.02 0.48
CA ASP A 107 -9.65 -7.13 1.40
C ASP A 107 -8.54 -6.78 2.40
N PHE A 108 -7.52 -6.06 1.94
CA PHE A 108 -6.44 -5.58 2.81
C PHE A 108 -6.96 -4.58 3.86
N LEU A 109 -7.74 -3.59 3.46
CA LEU A 109 -8.33 -2.60 4.38
C LEU A 109 -9.30 -3.25 5.38
N GLU A 110 -10.09 -4.23 4.93
CA GLU A 110 -10.97 -4.98 5.82
C GLU A 110 -10.18 -5.85 6.81
N GLN A 111 -9.06 -6.45 6.40
CA GLN A 111 -8.16 -7.15 7.32
C GLN A 111 -7.63 -6.21 8.41
N LEU A 112 -7.19 -5.00 8.03
CA LEU A 112 -6.77 -3.99 9.01
C LEU A 112 -7.91 -3.60 9.95
N GLN A 113 -9.11 -3.37 9.43
CA GLN A 113 -10.28 -3.04 10.25
C GLN A 113 -10.63 -4.16 11.24
N ARG A 114 -10.58 -5.43 10.81
CA ARG A 114 -10.81 -6.59 11.68
C ARG A 114 -9.78 -6.66 12.80
N ASN A 115 -8.49 -6.48 12.49
CA ASN A 115 -7.42 -6.49 13.49
C ASN A 115 -7.63 -5.41 14.56
N ILE A 116 -8.07 -4.20 14.17
CA ILE A 116 -8.41 -3.12 15.12
C ILE A 116 -9.59 -3.52 16.01
N ASN A 117 -10.65 -4.06 15.41
CA ASN A 117 -11.87 -4.43 16.14
C ASN A 117 -11.63 -5.58 17.12
N ASP A 118 -10.85 -6.59 16.72
CA ASP A 118 -10.50 -7.73 17.58
C ASP A 118 -9.68 -7.26 18.79
N PHE A 119 -8.72 -6.36 18.58
CA PHE A 119 -7.97 -5.74 19.67
C PHE A 119 -8.86 -4.94 20.63
N ALA A 120 -9.74 -4.10 20.10
CA ALA A 120 -10.68 -3.31 20.91
C ALA A 120 -11.62 -4.22 21.72
N GLY A 121 -12.10 -5.31 21.11
CA GLY A 121 -12.94 -6.32 21.76
C GLY A 121 -12.20 -7.11 22.85
N ALA A 122 -10.90 -7.38 22.67
CA ALA A 122 -10.07 -8.06 23.67
C ALA A 122 -9.73 -7.18 24.88
N ARG A 123 -9.63 -5.85 24.71
CA ARG A 123 -9.23 -4.92 25.79
C ARG A 123 -10.38 -4.29 26.57
N LEU A 124 -11.63 -4.48 26.14
CA LEU A 124 -12.80 -4.01 26.88
C LEU A 124 -13.52 -5.21 27.50
N PRO A 125 -13.42 -5.45 28.83
CA PRO A 125 -14.35 -6.36 29.48
C PRO A 125 -15.76 -5.84 29.24
N LYS A 126 -16.66 -6.72 28.80
CA LYS A 126 -18.09 -6.41 28.71
C LYS A 126 -18.58 -6.13 30.13
N HIS A 127 -18.61 -4.87 30.53
CA HIS A 127 -19.25 -4.46 31.77
C HIS A 127 -20.74 -4.78 31.63
N ARG A 128 -21.15 -5.87 32.28
CA ARG A 128 -22.53 -6.15 32.66
C ARG A 128 -22.83 -5.47 33.98
#